data_AF-A0A954JUP8-F1
#
_entry.id   AF-A0A954JUP8-F1
#
_cell.length_a   1.000
_cell.length_b   1.000
_cell.length_c   1.000
_cell.angle_alpha   90.00
_cell.angle_beta   90.00
_cell.angle_gamma   90.00
#
_symmetry.space_group_name_H-M   'P 1'
#
loop_
_entity.id
_entity.type
_entity.pdbx_description
1 polymer ?
#
loop_
_entity_poly.entity_id
_entity_poly.type
_entity_poly.pdbx_seq_one_letter_code
_entity_poly.pdbx_strand_id
1 'polypeptide(L)' 'DGQQNFTTWQIDNQPIHLVTVAVGDLNQDGLPDIAAGSLNMRKPFNRIQAVPYWIQRAKKGASP' A
#
# COMPACT_ATOMS: atom_id res chain seq x y z
N ASP A 1 -2.65 -3.66 22.90
CA ASP A 1 -2.20 -3.49 24.30
C ASP A 1 -1.37 -2.22 24.53
N GLY A 2 -1.16 -1.35 23.52
CA GLY A 2 -0.32 -0.16 23.67
C GLY A 2 1.18 -0.45 23.63
N GLN A 3 1.59 -1.72 23.50
CA GLN A 3 3.00 -2.12 23.49
C GLN A 3 3.59 -2.20 22.09
N GLN A 4 2.83 -1.82 21.06
CA GLN A 4 3.30 -1.74 19.68
C GLN A 4 3.90 -3.06 19.15
N ASN A 5 3.33 -4.20 19.55
CA ASN A 5 3.74 -5.56 19.15
C ASN A 5 3.42 -5.89 17.67
N PHE A 6 3.79 -5.00 16.74
CA PHE A 6 3.51 -5.14 15.31
C PHE A 6 4.66 -5.84 14.58
N THR A 7 4.32 -6.71 13.63
CA THR A 7 5.28 -7.27 12.66
C THR A 7 5.28 -6.40 11.40
N THR A 8 6.44 -5.88 11.02
CA THR A 8 6.60 -5.10 9.78
C THR A 8 6.69 -6.01 8.56
N TRP A 9 6.03 -5.64 7.46
CA TRP A 9 6.11 -6.33 6.17
C TRP A 9 6.48 -5.33 5.08
N GLN A 10 7.47 -5.67 4.26
CA GLN A 10 7.79 -4.87 3.07
C GLN A 10 6.85 -5.26 1.93
N ILE A 11 6.06 -4.30 1.46
CA ILE A 11 5.09 -4.48 0.37
C ILE A 11 5.59 -3.97 -0.99
N ASP A 12 6.56 -3.07 -0.99
CA ASP A 12 7.24 -2.52 -2.17
C ASP A 12 8.60 -1.94 -1.74
N ASN A 13 9.53 -1.78 -2.69
CA ASN A 13 10.85 -1.21 -2.45
C ASN A 13 11.30 -0.17 -3.50
N GLN A 14 10.49 0.12 -4.50
CA GLN A 14 10.84 1.07 -5.57
C GLN A 14 9.77 2.14 -5.92
N PRO A 15 8.81 2.51 -5.06
CA PRO A 15 7.97 3.67 -5.35
C PRO A 15 8.76 4.97 -5.17
N ILE A 16 8.37 6.03 -5.89
CA ILE A 16 8.97 7.36 -5.78
C ILE A 16 7.94 8.41 -5.39
N HIS A 17 8.39 9.41 -4.63
CA HIS A 17 7.62 10.63 -4.31
C HIS A 17 6.31 10.44 -3.52
N LEU A 18 6.10 9.32 -2.83
CA LEU A 18 4.91 9.11 -2.01
C LEU A 18 4.91 10.03 -0.78
N VAL A 19 3.77 10.66 -0.49
CA VAL A 19 3.61 11.61 0.63
C VAL A 19 2.36 11.39 1.48
N THR A 20 1.36 10.71 0.94
CA THR A 20 0.12 10.40 1.66
C THR A 20 -0.22 8.92 1.50
N VAL A 21 -0.96 8.38 2.47
CA VAL A 21 -1.44 7.01 2.46
C VAL A 21 -2.86 6.96 3.02
N ALA A 22 -3.70 6.10 2.46
CA ALA A 22 -5.04 5.79 2.93
C ALA A 22 -5.27 4.28 2.84
N VAL A 23 -6.19 3.78 3.67
CA VAL A 23 -6.63 2.38 3.68
C VAL A 23 -8.10 2.31 3.31
N GLY A 24 -8.47 1.33 2.49
CA GLY A 24 -9.85 1.06 2.09
C GLY A 24 -9.95 -0.27 1.36
N ASP A 25 -11.17 -0.76 1.15
CA ASP A 25 -11.42 -1.96 0.35
C ASP A 25 -11.65 -1.52 -1.12
N LEU A 26 -10.61 -1.59 -1.94
CA LEU A 26 -10.63 -1.05 -3.31
C LEU A 26 -11.24 -2.04 -4.30
N ASN A 27 -11.11 -3.34 -4.03
CA ASN A 27 -11.58 -4.42 -4.92
C ASN A 27 -12.87 -5.11 -4.43
N GLN A 28 -13.43 -4.68 -3.31
CA GLN A 28 -14.66 -5.21 -2.69
C GLN A 28 -14.53 -6.68 -2.23
N ASP A 29 -13.34 -7.11 -1.82
CA ASP A 29 -13.12 -8.47 -1.29
C ASP A 29 -13.22 -8.56 0.24
N GLY A 30 -13.50 -7.44 0.91
CA GLY A 30 -13.61 -7.35 2.36
C GLY A 30 -12.27 -7.29 3.08
N LEU A 31 -11.14 -7.25 2.35
CA LEU A 31 -9.80 -7.07 2.91
C LEU A 31 -9.34 -5.61 2.76
N PRO A 32 -8.51 -5.10 3.70
CA PRO A 32 -8.01 -3.74 3.62
C PRO A 32 -6.87 -3.64 2.59
N ASP A 33 -7.04 -2.76 1.61
CA ASP A 33 -6.02 -2.36 0.64
C ASP A 33 -5.35 -1.04 1.04
N ILE A 34 -4.24 -0.72 0.37
CA ILE A 34 -3.49 0.51 0.59
C ILE A 34 -3.49 1.33 -0.71
N ALA A 35 -3.81 2.62 -0.61
CA ALA A 35 -3.58 3.60 -1.67
C ALA A 35 -2.61 4.69 -1.19
N ALA A 36 -1.74 5.16 -2.08
CA ALA A 36 -0.80 6.24 -1.79
C ALA A 36 -0.96 7.41 -2.77
N GLY A 37 -0.68 8.61 -2.29
CA GLY A 37 -0.59 9.83 -3.11
C GLY A 37 0.85 10.29 -3.27
N SER A 38 1.15 10.88 -4.41
CA SER A 38 2.51 11.31 -4.79
C SER A 38 2.63 12.84 -4.90
N LEU A 39 3.77 13.38 -4.49
CA LEU A 39 4.16 14.79 -4.69
C LEU A 39 5.46 14.88 -5.48
N ASN A 40 5.34 15.00 -6.81
CA ASN A 40 6.44 14.85 -7.75
C ASN A 40 7.26 16.15 -7.97
N MET A 41 8.04 16.56 -6.97
CA MET A 41 8.77 17.85 -7.02
C MET A 41 10.18 17.78 -7.60
N ARG A 42 10.82 16.60 -7.66
CA ARG A 42 12.23 16.46 -8.02
C ARG A 42 12.48 15.25 -8.91
N LYS A 43 13.61 15.24 -9.61
CA LYS A 43 14.05 14.08 -10.39
C LYS A 43 14.41 12.90 -9.45
N PRO A 44 14.29 11.65 -9.92
CA PRO A 44 13.90 11.27 -11.27
C PRO A 44 12.38 11.21 -11.45
N PHE A 45 11.90 11.49 -12.66
CA PHE A 45 10.47 11.40 -13.02
C PHE A 45 10.12 10.08 -13.72
N ASN A 46 11.03 9.10 -13.69
CA ASN A 46 10.75 7.75 -14.16
C ASN A 46 10.05 6.97 -13.04
N ARG A 47 8.95 6.27 -13.33
CA ARG A 47 8.12 5.54 -12.33
C ARG A 47 7.15 6.41 -11.52
N ILE A 48 6.81 7.61 -11.98
CA ILE A 48 5.65 8.34 -11.44
C ILE A 48 4.40 7.52 -11.75
N GLN A 49 3.62 7.23 -10.71
CA GLN A 49 2.30 6.61 -10.82
C GLN A 49 1.24 7.65 -10.44
N ALA A 50 0.08 7.60 -11.08
CA ALA A 50 -1.01 8.52 -10.79
C ALA A 50 -1.52 8.32 -9.35
N VAL A 51 -1.86 7.08 -8.99
CA VAL A 51 -2.21 6.65 -7.63
C VAL A 51 -1.68 5.22 -7.45
N PRO A 52 -0.50 5.03 -6.83
CA PRO A 52 -0.05 3.70 -6.41
C PRO A 52 -1.05 3.06 -5.44
N TYR A 53 -1.27 1.75 -5.60
CA TYR A 53 -2.07 0.96 -4.66
C TYR A 53 -1.54 -0.46 -4.55
N TRP A 54 -1.79 -1.10 -3.41
CA TRP A 54 -1.44 -2.49 -3.12
C TRP A 54 -2.67 -3.21 -2.62
N ILE A 55 -3.02 -4.29 -3.33
CA ILE A 55 -4.20 -5.11 -3.03
C ILE A 55 -3.81 -6.22 -2.06
N GLN A 56 -4.47 -6.28 -0.92
CA GLN A 56 -4.36 -7.39 0.01
C GLN A 56 -5.01 -8.63 -0.61
N ARG A 57 -4.42 -9.80 -0.38
CA ARG A 57 -4.98 -11.06 -0.86
C ARG A 57 -5.12 -12.05 0.26
N ALA A 58 -6.23 -12.78 0.25
CA ALA A 58 -6.37 -13.95 1.09
C ALA A 58 -5.20 -14.91 0.85
N LYS A 59 -4.70 -15.53 1.92
CA LYS A 59 -3.76 -16.64 1.76
C LYS A 59 -4.46 -17.74 0.97
N LYS A 60 -3.82 -18.19 -0.11
CA LYS A 60 -4.32 -19.29 -0.93
C LYS A 60 -4.53 -20.53 -0.03
N GLY A 61 -5.76 -21.03 0.04
CA GLY A 61 -6.14 -22.18 0.88
C GLY A 61 -6.63 -21.85 2.28
N ALA A 62 -6.81 -20.58 2.65
CA ALA A 62 -7.56 -20.22 3.84
C ALA A 62 -9.06 -20.49 3.59
N SER A 63 -9.65 -21.42 4.33
CA SER A 63 -11.12 -21.51 4.44
C SER A 63 -11.65 -20.37 5.33
N PRO A 64 -12.89 -19.90 5.12
CA PRO A 64 -13.53 -18.89 5.95
C PRO A 64 -13.55 -19.26 7.43
#